data_AF-A0A6B8QR16-F1
#
_entry.id   AF-A0A6B8QR16-F1
#
_cell.length_a   1.000
_cell.length_b   1.000
_cell.length_c   1.000
_cell.angle_alpha   90.00
_cell.angle_beta   90.00
_cell.angle_gamma   90.00
#
_symmetry.space_group_name_H-M   'P 1'
#
loop_
_entity.id
_entity.type
_entity.pdbx_description
1 polymer ?
#
loop_
_entity_poly.entity_id
_entity_poly.type
_entity_poly.pdbx_seq_one_letter_code
_entity_poly.pdbx_strand_id
1 'polypeptide(L)'
;MEAFPILFRSINVEIEQYKIKLLPYSKHNLKTMLAVLKLKKEPFFLVCDQDKENEMMDLKREGLLSENFHILKRGELEDYINPEALISILKNITPDIDMKPDYIEENRSRRLGTSKIIAKYYHQESIQNQNPTKPLVAIKIAQFWVENEIPSEFFDIMNRTINLTNN
;
A
#
# COMPACT_ATOMS: atom_id res chain seq x y z
N MET A 1 0.16 2.57 -5.25
CA MET A 1 0.00 4.03 -5.42
C MET A 1 -1.45 4.40 -5.78
N GLU A 2 -2.11 3.51 -6.50
CA GLU A 2 -3.38 3.68 -7.20
C GLU A 2 -4.59 3.55 -6.26
N ALA A 3 -4.38 2.98 -5.06
CA ALA A 3 -5.38 2.93 -4.00
C ALA A 3 -5.68 4.32 -3.40
N PHE A 4 -4.65 5.12 -3.10
CA PHE A 4 -4.81 6.38 -2.39
C PHE A 4 -5.75 7.39 -3.07
N PRO A 5 -5.71 7.62 -4.40
CA PRO A 5 -6.67 8.50 -5.05
C PRO A 5 -8.14 8.09 -4.87
N ILE A 6 -8.42 6.79 -4.70
CA ILE A 6 -9.76 6.27 -4.45
C ILE A 6 -10.14 6.56 -2.99
N LEU A 7 -9.22 6.30 -2.07
CA LEU A 7 -9.44 6.54 -0.64
C LEU A 7 -9.63 8.03 -0.32
N PHE A 8 -8.83 8.93 -0.91
CA PHE A 8 -9.01 10.38 -0.73
C PHE A 8 -10.37 10.85 -1.26
N ARG A 9 -10.79 10.38 -2.44
CA ARG A 9 -12.11 10.72 -2.98
C ARG A 9 -13.26 10.24 -2.11
N SER A 10 -13.10 9.10 -1.44
CA SER A 10 -14.14 8.58 -0.52
C SER A 10 -14.39 9.47 0.70
N ILE A 11 -13.43 10.34 1.05
CA ILE A 11 -13.55 11.34 2.12
C ILE A 11 -13.79 12.75 1.58
N ASN A 12 -14.27 12.88 0.33
CA ASN A 12 -14.49 14.14 -0.38
C ASN A 12 -13.23 15.01 -0.53
N VAL A 13 -12.06 14.39 -0.65
CA VAL A 13 -10.79 15.07 -0.89
C VAL A 13 -10.33 14.80 -2.32
N GLU A 14 -10.37 15.84 -3.16
CA GLU A 14 -9.76 15.82 -4.49
C GLU A 14 -8.29 16.22 -4.37
N ILE A 15 -7.38 15.26 -4.51
CA ILE A 15 -5.94 15.44 -4.21
C ILE A 15 -5.29 16.57 -5.03
N GLU A 16 -5.80 16.84 -6.23
CA GLU A 16 -5.37 17.93 -7.11
C GLU A 16 -5.64 19.31 -6.50
N GLN A 17 -6.76 19.48 -5.79
CA GLN A 17 -7.11 20.74 -5.11
C GLN A 17 -6.12 21.05 -3.99
N TYR A 18 -5.64 20.00 -3.32
CA TYR A 18 -4.62 20.08 -2.27
C TYR A 18 -3.19 20.07 -2.83
N LYS A 19 -3.01 20.06 -4.16
CA LYS A 19 -1.71 19.94 -4.85
C LYS A 19 -0.89 18.73 -4.41
N ILE A 20 -1.55 17.68 -3.91
CA ILE A 20 -0.89 16.45 -3.47
C ILE A 20 -0.47 15.67 -4.71
N LYS A 21 0.81 15.29 -4.76
CA LYS A 21 1.37 14.41 -5.79
C LYS A 21 1.75 13.08 -5.15
N LEU A 22 1.18 12.00 -5.66
CA LEU A 22 1.58 10.65 -5.26
C LEU A 22 2.73 10.19 -6.13
N LEU A 23 3.86 9.88 -5.51
CA LEU A 23 5.06 9.43 -6.20
C LEU A 23 5.40 8.01 -5.77
N PRO A 24 5.45 7.04 -6.69
CA PRO A 24 5.95 5.72 -6.36
C PRO A 24 7.47 5.83 -6.18
N TYR A 25 8.01 5.07 -5.24
CA TYR A 25 9.45 4.99 -5.05
C TYR A 25 9.90 3.53 -5.06
N SER A 26 11.18 3.35 -5.28
CA SER A 26 11.91 2.10 -5.16
C SER A 26 13.09 2.32 -4.21
N LYS A 27 13.67 1.21 -3.73
CA LYS A 27 14.89 1.28 -2.92
C LYS A 27 16.02 2.05 -3.61
N HIS A 28 16.08 2.00 -4.94
CA HIS A 28 17.17 2.61 -5.71
C HIS A 28 17.08 4.14 -5.82
N ASN A 29 15.88 4.73 -5.72
CA ASN A 29 15.69 6.17 -5.89
C ASN A 29 15.20 6.90 -4.63
N LEU A 30 14.81 6.19 -3.57
CA LEU A 30 14.26 6.80 -2.36
C LEU A 30 15.22 7.82 -1.73
N LYS A 31 16.49 7.45 -1.50
CA LYS A 31 17.50 8.37 -0.93
C LYS A 31 17.63 9.65 -1.74
N THR A 32 17.75 9.52 -3.06
CA THR A 32 17.86 10.67 -3.98
C THR A 32 16.60 11.52 -3.94
N MET A 33 15.41 10.92 -3.95
CA MET A 33 14.14 11.65 -3.85
C MET A 33 14.05 12.44 -2.55
N LEU A 34 14.36 11.81 -1.41
CA LEU A 34 14.35 12.47 -0.10
C LEU A 34 15.36 13.62 -0.02
N ALA A 35 16.57 13.42 -0.56
CA ALA A 35 17.58 14.47 -0.63
C ALA A 35 17.11 15.68 -1.47
N VAL A 36 16.46 15.44 -2.61
CA VAL A 36 15.91 16.49 -3.47
C VAL A 36 14.76 17.22 -2.76
N LEU A 37 13.83 16.50 -2.13
CA LEU A 37 12.71 17.10 -1.39
C LEU A 37 13.22 17.97 -0.23
N LYS A 38 14.20 17.47 0.53
CA LYS A 38 14.86 18.22 1.61
C LYS A 38 15.56 19.48 1.09
N LEU A 39 16.30 19.39 -0.02
CA LEU A 39 16.96 20.54 -0.64
C LEU A 39 15.96 21.61 -1.09
N LYS A 40 14.84 21.19 -1.69
CA LYS A 40 13.78 22.08 -2.15
C LYS A 40 12.85 22.57 -1.03
N LYS A 41 12.99 22.03 0.18
CA LYS A 41 12.08 22.25 1.33
C LYS A 41 10.62 21.92 0.98
N GLU A 42 10.41 20.91 0.15
CA GLU A 42 9.08 20.45 -0.22
C GLU A 42 8.53 19.53 0.88
N PRO A 43 7.32 19.79 1.40
CA PRO A 43 6.69 18.89 2.37
C PRO A 43 6.38 17.56 1.69
N PHE A 44 6.62 16.47 2.41
CA PHE A 44 6.31 15.12 1.94
C PHE A 44 5.81 14.25 3.08
N PHE A 45 5.07 13.21 2.73
CA PHE A 45 4.68 12.13 3.62
C PHE A 45 5.05 10.79 2.98
N LEU A 46 5.83 9.98 3.68
CA LEU A 46 6.26 8.67 3.19
C LEU A 46 5.45 7.55 3.82
N VAL A 47 4.85 6.67 3.00
CA VAL A 47 4.17 5.46 3.46
C VAL A 47 4.94 4.26 2.94
N CYS A 48 5.21 3.28 3.81
CA CYS A 48 6.00 2.10 3.46
C CYS A 48 5.49 0.83 4.13
N ASP A 49 5.77 -0.32 3.51
CA ASP A 49 5.45 -1.63 4.05
C ASP A 49 6.30 -1.93 5.31
N GLN A 50 5.81 -2.82 6.17
CA GLN A 50 6.46 -3.19 7.44
C GLN A 50 7.90 -3.69 7.25
N ASP A 51 8.19 -4.37 6.15
CA ASP A 51 9.52 -4.94 5.87
C ASP A 51 10.60 -3.87 5.59
N LYS A 52 10.22 -2.59 5.53
CA LYS A 52 11.12 -1.44 5.33
C LYS A 52 11.52 -0.74 6.61
N GLU A 53 11.11 -1.22 7.79
CA GLU A 53 11.41 -0.57 9.08
C GLU A 53 12.89 -0.23 9.26
N ASN A 54 13.79 -1.20 9.05
CA ASN A 54 15.24 -0.96 9.17
C ASN A 54 15.73 0.12 8.18
N GLU A 55 15.24 0.10 6.94
CA GLU A 55 15.59 1.11 5.94
C GLU A 55 15.13 2.51 6.36
N MET A 56 13.92 2.64 6.96
CA MET A 56 13.42 3.92 7.47
C MET A 56 14.25 4.44 8.63
N MET A 57 14.67 3.55 9.54
CA MET A 57 15.51 3.91 10.67
C MET A 57 16.90 4.39 10.23
N ASP A 58 17.48 3.77 9.20
CA ASP A 58 18.74 4.21 8.61
C ASP A 58 18.59 5.60 7.95
N LEU A 59 17.52 5.83 7.18
CA LEU A 59 17.24 7.14 6.58
C LEU A 59 17.03 8.25 7.62
N LYS A 60 16.40 7.92 8.76
CA LYS A 60 16.25 8.83 9.89
C LYS A 60 17.61 9.16 10.53
N ARG A 61 18.47 8.16 10.71
CA ARG A 61 19.84 8.34 11.25
C ARG A 61 20.72 9.19 10.32
N GLU A 62 20.57 9.03 9.01
CA GLU A 62 21.24 9.84 7.98
C GLU A 62 20.66 11.27 7.88
N GLY A 63 19.58 11.58 8.61
CA GLY A 63 18.91 12.88 8.58
C GLY A 63 18.17 13.17 7.28
N LEU A 64 17.87 12.13 6.48
CA LEU A 64 17.09 12.25 5.24
C LEU A 64 15.57 12.14 5.50
N LEU A 65 15.17 11.58 6.63
CA LEU A 65 13.78 11.40 7.04
C LEU A 65 13.49 12.18 8.34
N SER A 66 12.33 12.83 8.41
CA SER A 66 11.77 13.43 9.63
C SER A 66 10.64 12.54 10.20
N GLU A 67 9.80 13.05 11.10
CA GLU A 67 8.60 12.34 11.59
C GLU A 67 7.49 12.17 10.53
N ASN A 68 7.68 12.66 9.30
CA ASN A 68 6.68 12.62 8.22
C ASN A 68 6.70 11.30 7.44
N PHE A 69 6.65 10.18 8.15
CA PHE A 69 6.48 8.86 7.56
C PHE A 69 5.53 7.98 8.37
N HIS A 70 5.15 6.88 7.74
CA HIS A 70 4.33 5.83 8.31
C HIS A 70 4.77 4.47 7.79
N ILE A 71 5.05 3.54 8.71
CA ILE A 71 5.29 2.13 8.41
C ILE A 71 3.98 1.39 8.68
N LEU A 72 3.47 0.68 7.68
CA LEU A 72 2.24 -0.10 7.82
C LEU A 72 2.39 -1.18 8.89
N LYS A 73 1.45 -1.23 9.84
CA LYS A 73 1.50 -2.16 10.99
C LYS A 73 1.30 -3.64 10.62
N ARG A 74 0.50 -3.95 9.58
CA ARG A 74 0.16 -5.34 9.22
C ARG A 74 1.07 -5.97 8.17
N GLY A 75 1.99 -5.21 7.58
CA GLY A 75 2.81 -5.68 6.46
C GLY A 75 2.67 -4.74 5.27
N GLU A 76 1.96 -5.18 4.25
CA GLU A 76 1.60 -4.40 3.07
C GLU A 76 0.08 -4.13 3.00
N LEU A 77 -0.35 -3.37 1.99
CA LEU A 77 -1.75 -2.97 1.82
C LEU A 77 -2.70 -4.17 1.80
N GLU A 78 -2.32 -5.26 1.12
CA GLU A 78 -3.11 -6.47 0.98
C GLU A 78 -3.29 -7.25 2.31
N ASP A 79 -2.39 -7.07 3.28
CA ASP A 79 -2.44 -7.75 4.59
C ASP A 79 -3.55 -7.20 5.51
N TYR A 80 -4.15 -6.07 5.15
CA TYR A 80 -5.30 -5.50 5.88
C TYR A 80 -6.63 -6.15 5.50
N ILE A 81 -6.65 -6.96 4.44
CA ILE A 81 -7.85 -7.66 3.97
C ILE A 81 -7.88 -9.07 4.53
N ASN A 82 -9.02 -9.48 5.09
CA ASN A 82 -9.22 -10.87 5.51
C ASN A 82 -9.20 -11.82 4.29
N PRO A 83 -8.82 -13.09 4.46
CA PRO A 83 -8.65 -14.02 3.35
C PRO A 83 -9.89 -14.16 2.45
N GLU A 84 -11.08 -14.22 3.03
CA GLU A 84 -12.34 -14.43 2.29
C GLU A 84 -12.64 -13.24 1.37
N ALA A 85 -12.52 -12.01 1.88
CA ALA A 85 -12.70 -10.81 1.08
C ALA A 85 -11.63 -10.69 0.01
N LEU A 86 -10.38 -11.05 0.32
CA LEU A 86 -9.30 -11.04 -0.66
C LEU A 86 -9.57 -12.00 -1.81
N ILE A 87 -10.03 -13.22 -1.51
CA ILE A 87 -10.40 -14.20 -2.54
C ILE A 87 -11.58 -13.68 -3.37
N SER A 88 -12.58 -13.06 -2.74
CA SER A 88 -13.69 -12.44 -3.46
C SER A 88 -13.21 -11.33 -4.41
N ILE A 89 -12.25 -10.50 -3.97
CA ILE A 89 -11.61 -9.48 -4.81
C ILE A 89 -10.87 -10.12 -5.98
N LEU A 90 -10.10 -11.19 -5.74
CA LEU A 90 -9.36 -11.90 -6.78
C LEU A 90 -10.31 -12.56 -7.79
N LYS A 91 -11.45 -13.12 -7.36
CA LYS A 91 -12.48 -13.67 -8.24
C LYS A 91 -13.09 -12.63 -9.19
N ASN A 92 -13.13 -11.36 -8.79
CA ASN A 92 -13.56 -10.30 -9.70
C ASN A 92 -12.55 -10.02 -10.83
N ILE A 93 -11.32 -10.54 -10.73
CA ILE A 93 -10.26 -10.39 -11.73
C ILE A 93 -10.01 -11.71 -12.47
N THR A 94 -10.00 -12.83 -11.73
CA THR A 94 -9.82 -14.20 -12.20
C THR A 94 -10.96 -15.05 -11.64
N PRO A 95 -12.12 -15.15 -12.33
CA PRO A 95 -13.33 -15.79 -11.81
C PRO A 95 -13.15 -17.23 -11.32
N ASP A 96 -12.29 -17.99 -11.99
CA ASP A 96 -12.06 -19.41 -11.71
C ASP A 96 -10.99 -19.66 -10.62
N ILE A 97 -10.47 -18.61 -9.97
CA ILE A 97 -9.50 -18.78 -8.88
C ILE A 97 -10.14 -19.56 -7.71
N ASP A 98 -9.51 -20.65 -7.31
CA ASP A 98 -9.99 -21.58 -6.29
C ASP A 98 -9.17 -21.54 -4.98
N MET A 99 -8.36 -20.49 -4.83
CA MET A 99 -7.56 -20.19 -3.64
C MET A 99 -8.40 -20.29 -2.38
N LYS A 100 -7.86 -20.95 -1.35
CA LYS A 100 -8.54 -21.18 -0.06
C LYS A 100 -8.11 -20.16 1.00
N PRO A 101 -9.02 -19.73 1.88
CA PRO A 101 -8.69 -18.85 3.02
C PRO A 101 -7.50 -19.38 3.84
N ASP A 102 -7.51 -20.67 4.17
CA ASP A 102 -6.47 -21.33 4.97
C ASP A 102 -5.08 -21.24 4.33
N TYR A 103 -4.98 -21.30 3.00
CA TYR A 103 -3.70 -21.14 2.30
C TYR A 103 -3.10 -19.75 2.56
N ILE A 104 -3.94 -18.72 2.57
CA ILE A 104 -3.50 -17.34 2.81
C ILE A 104 -3.03 -17.19 4.25
N GLU A 105 -3.83 -17.64 5.23
CA GLU A 105 -3.49 -17.54 6.65
C GLU A 105 -2.26 -18.36 7.02
N GLU A 106 -2.13 -19.59 6.50
CA GLU A 106 -0.94 -20.42 6.74
C GLU A 106 0.33 -19.70 6.26
N ASN A 107 0.31 -19.09 5.07
CA ASN A 107 1.48 -18.39 4.56
C ASN A 107 1.72 -17.04 5.25
N ARG A 108 0.68 -16.30 5.66
CA ARG A 108 0.81 -15.08 6.47
C ARG A 108 1.43 -15.36 7.84
N SER A 109 1.04 -16.47 8.48
CA SER A 109 1.62 -16.91 9.76
C SER A 109 3.13 -17.18 9.66
N ARG A 110 3.61 -17.52 8.45
CA ARG A 110 5.03 -17.68 8.09
C ARG A 110 5.70 -16.37 7.66
N ARG A 111 5.04 -15.23 7.88
CA ARG A 111 5.49 -13.87 7.52
C ARG A 111 5.71 -13.66 6.02
N LEU A 112 4.99 -14.40 5.17
CA LEU A 112 4.98 -14.13 3.74
C LEU A 112 3.95 -13.04 3.43
N GLY A 113 4.38 -11.94 2.80
CA GLY A 113 3.48 -10.86 2.38
C GLY A 113 2.43 -11.37 1.38
N THR A 114 1.19 -10.91 1.53
CA THR A 114 0.04 -11.36 0.74
C THR A 114 0.25 -11.26 -0.78
N SER A 115 0.94 -10.23 -1.28
CA SER A 115 1.27 -10.10 -2.71
C SER A 115 2.14 -11.25 -3.22
N LYS A 116 3.07 -11.75 -2.39
CA LYS A 116 3.89 -12.94 -2.70
C LYS A 116 3.08 -14.21 -2.59
N ILE A 117 2.15 -14.30 -1.65
CA ILE A 117 1.21 -15.44 -1.52
C ILE A 117 0.39 -15.57 -2.80
N ILE A 118 -0.20 -14.47 -3.28
CA ILE A 118 -0.97 -14.42 -4.52
C ILE A 118 -0.09 -14.87 -5.70
N ALA A 119 1.06 -14.23 -5.92
CA ALA A 119 1.93 -14.57 -7.04
C ALA A 119 2.39 -16.04 -7.01
N LYS A 120 2.73 -16.56 -5.82
CA LYS A 120 3.12 -17.96 -5.62
C LYS A 120 1.99 -18.92 -5.99
N TYR A 121 0.76 -18.62 -5.60
CA TYR A 121 -0.40 -19.43 -5.96
C TYR A 121 -0.58 -19.55 -7.47
N TYR A 122 -0.63 -18.41 -8.18
CA TYR A 122 -0.80 -18.41 -9.64
C TYR A 122 0.31 -19.17 -10.36
N HIS A 123 1.53 -19.15 -9.82
CA HIS A 123 2.63 -19.96 -10.33
C HIS A 123 2.45 -21.46 -10.04
N GLN A 124 2.02 -21.85 -8.83
CA GLN A 124 1.80 -23.25 -8.46
C GLN A 124 0.68 -23.89 -9.30
N GLU A 125 -0.38 -23.13 -9.58
CA GLU A 125 -1.50 -23.57 -10.42
C GLU A 125 -1.22 -23.45 -11.92
N SER A 126 0.00 -23.10 -12.34
CA SER A 126 0.40 -22.95 -13.76
C SER A 126 -0.47 -21.96 -14.55
N ILE A 127 -1.02 -20.95 -13.87
CA ILE A 127 -1.85 -19.87 -14.44
C ILE A 127 -1.19 -18.51 -14.28
N GLN A 128 0.15 -18.45 -14.27
CA GLN A 128 0.91 -17.21 -14.04
C GLN A 128 0.53 -16.05 -14.98
N ASN A 129 0.04 -16.35 -16.19
CA ASN A 129 -0.45 -15.38 -17.16
C ASN A 129 -1.75 -14.68 -16.74
N GLN A 130 -2.46 -15.23 -15.76
CA GLN A 130 -3.69 -14.67 -15.19
C GLN A 130 -3.44 -13.91 -13.89
N ASN A 131 -2.20 -13.90 -13.38
CA ASN A 131 -1.87 -13.23 -12.12
C ASN A 131 -2.12 -11.71 -12.24
N PRO A 132 -3.02 -11.13 -11.42
CA PRO A 132 -3.31 -9.71 -11.49
C PRO A 132 -2.09 -8.87 -11.12
N THR A 133 -1.97 -7.70 -11.74
CA THR A 133 -0.91 -6.76 -11.37
C THR A 133 -1.17 -6.19 -9.97
N LYS A 134 -0.10 -5.93 -9.19
CA LYS A 134 -0.22 -5.34 -7.85
C LYS A 134 -1.04 -4.03 -7.84
N PRO A 135 -0.87 -3.09 -8.81
CA PRO A 135 -1.73 -1.91 -8.92
C PRO A 135 -3.23 -2.23 -9.04
N LEU A 136 -3.60 -3.23 -9.85
CA LEU A 136 -5.00 -3.63 -10.03
C LEU A 136 -5.60 -4.19 -8.75
N VAL A 137 -4.86 -5.04 -8.03
CA VAL A 137 -5.27 -5.58 -6.73
C VAL A 137 -5.48 -4.43 -5.73
N ALA A 138 -4.55 -3.49 -5.65
CA ALA A 138 -4.65 -2.33 -4.76
C ALA A 138 -5.88 -1.45 -5.08
N ILE A 139 -6.22 -1.26 -6.36
CA ILE A 139 -7.45 -0.55 -6.78
C ILE A 139 -8.70 -1.28 -6.27
N LYS A 140 -8.76 -2.60 -6.47
CA LYS A 140 -9.92 -3.41 -6.04
C LYS A 140 -10.07 -3.45 -4.53
N ILE A 141 -8.96 -3.49 -3.79
CA ILE A 141 -8.97 -3.38 -2.33
C ILE A 141 -9.49 -2.01 -1.88
N ALA A 142 -9.03 -0.92 -2.50
CA ALA A 142 -9.53 0.41 -2.16
C ALA A 142 -11.03 0.54 -2.43
N GLN A 143 -11.52 0.04 -3.57
CA GLN A 143 -12.95 0.00 -3.89
C GLN A 143 -13.74 -0.80 -2.85
N PHE A 144 -13.26 -1.98 -2.48
CA PHE A 144 -13.87 -2.81 -1.43
C PHE A 144 -13.94 -2.06 -0.09
N TRP A 145 -12.88 -1.36 0.32
CA TRP A 145 -12.89 -0.59 1.56
C TRP A 145 -13.87 0.57 1.56
N VAL A 146 -14.05 1.25 0.42
CA VAL A 146 -15.04 2.34 0.31
C VAL A 146 -16.46 1.83 0.55
N GLU A 147 -16.76 0.59 0.16
CA GLU A 147 -18.09 -0.02 0.31
C GLU A 147 -18.31 -0.68 1.69
N ASN A 148 -17.24 -0.99 2.43
CA ASN A 148 -17.33 -1.74 3.69
C ASN A 148 -16.84 -0.90 4.86
N GLU A 149 -15.52 -0.72 4.97
CA GLU A 149 -14.86 0.13 5.95
C GLU A 149 -13.39 0.32 5.55
N ILE A 150 -12.90 1.57 5.59
CA ILE A 150 -11.48 1.86 5.39
C ILE A 150 -10.77 1.67 6.74
N PRO A 151 -9.66 0.91 6.81
CA PRO A 151 -8.95 0.74 8.07
C PRO A 151 -8.47 2.10 8.62
N SER A 152 -8.63 2.31 9.93
CA SER A 152 -8.32 3.58 10.61
C SER A 152 -6.91 4.10 10.33
N GLU A 153 -5.94 3.20 10.18
CA GLU A 153 -4.56 3.55 9.83
C GLU A 153 -4.44 4.29 8.49
N PHE A 154 -5.26 3.94 7.50
CA PHE A 154 -5.29 4.65 6.22
C PHE A 154 -5.98 6.01 6.33
N PHE A 155 -6.99 6.15 7.18
CA PHE A 155 -7.55 7.47 7.52
C PHE A 155 -6.50 8.37 8.16
N ASP A 156 -5.72 7.86 9.11
CA ASP A 156 -4.64 8.61 9.76
C ASP A 156 -3.58 9.07 8.75
N ILE A 157 -3.18 8.18 7.83
CA ILE A 157 -2.25 8.51 6.74
C ILE A 157 -2.81 9.64 5.86
N MET A 158 -4.08 9.54 5.44
CA MET A 158 -4.71 10.56 4.60
C MET A 158 -4.80 11.91 5.32
N ASN A 159 -5.26 11.92 6.58
CA ASN A 159 -5.37 13.13 7.39
C ASN A 159 -4.01 13.79 7.65
N ARG A 160 -2.98 13.01 7.98
CA ARG A 160 -1.61 13.52 8.13
C ARG A 160 -1.08 14.14 6.83
N THR A 161 -1.39 13.52 5.69
CA THR A 161 -1.00 14.04 4.36
C THR A 161 -1.69 15.38 4.07
N ILE A 162 -2.99 15.50 4.35
CA ILE A 162 -3.75 16.77 4.18
C ILE A 162 -3.21 17.86 5.12
N ASN A 163 -2.89 17.51 6.37
CA ASN A 163 -2.37 18.49 7.33
C ASN A 163 -1.00 19.07 6.91
N LEU A 164 -0.23 18.35 6.10
CA LEU A 164 1.04 18.87 5.56
C LEU A 164 0.84 19.90 4.45
N THR A 165 -0.33 19.98 3.81
CA THR A 165 -0.59 20.97 2.75
C THR A 165 -1.19 22.28 3.29
N ASN A 166 -1.64 22.28 4.56
CA ASN A 166 -2.23 23.43 5.23
C ASN A 166 -1.23 24.24 6.08
N ASN A 167 0.03 23.81 6.16
CA ASN A 167 1.13 24.48 6.89
C ASN A 167 2.16 25.07 5.91
#